data_AF-A0A2N3N4W4-F1
#
_entry.id   AF-A0A2N3N4W4-F1
#
_cell.length_a   1.000
_cell.length_b   1.000
_cell.length_c   1.000
_cell.angle_alpha   90.00
_cell.angle_beta   90.00
_cell.angle_gamma   90.00
#
_symmetry.space_group_name_H-M   'P 1'
#
loop_
_entity.id
_entity.type
_entity.pdbx_description
1 polymer ?
#
loop_
_entity_poly.entity_id
_entity_poly.type
_entity_poly.pdbx_seq_one_letter_code
_entity_poly.pdbx_strand_id
1 'polypeptide(L)'
;MTDTQPPESGGFLPPTPSSMPSPHPSVPSSSSTRFLSDLPHPRNRALRPGSNKEDMVRNYASGKLMQISRRYVKKFGTPEPGEELTGYQDFSELCKDLDAVVNVLWLSGTPSLQIQILLRIASEFTEYVPSFPPAPDATLRLLRKLDHCFASLAAGQDFVTKETLPGFEDGLTGAMTTTDMVRCRSTVESTRSLMFRLLGDVLENDTGVGGEEGEDEDERGEPTAADLGRINTEVDRIYENTIIAIGNRLGDGL
;
A
#
# COMPACT_ATOMS: atom_id res chain seq x y z
N MET A 1 -46.27 46.41 44.45
CA MET A 1 -46.15 47.88 44.23
C MET A 1 -45.20 48.37 45.31
N THR A 2 -43.97 48.78 45.07
CA THR A 2 -43.32 49.41 43.90
C THR A 2 -41.80 49.18 43.97
N ASP A 3 -41.21 49.15 42.78
CA ASP A 3 -39.79 49.18 42.38
C ASP A 3 -38.95 50.26 43.09
N THR A 4 -37.63 50.06 43.26
CA THR A 4 -36.54 51.06 43.05
C THR A 4 -35.14 50.43 43.28
N GLN A 5 -34.35 50.25 42.21
CA GLN A 5 -32.86 50.25 42.17
C GLN A 5 -32.42 51.72 41.92
N PRO A 6 -31.28 52.31 42.43
CA PRO A 6 -29.87 52.11 41.93
C PRO A 6 -28.73 52.60 42.91
N PRO A 7 -27.47 52.97 42.51
CA PRO A 7 -26.49 52.42 41.53
C PRO A 7 -25.04 52.20 42.08
N GLU A 8 -24.21 51.56 41.23
CA GLU A 8 -22.79 51.87 40.88
C GLU A 8 -21.54 51.46 41.70
N SER A 9 -20.61 50.82 40.96
CA SER A 9 -19.14 51.05 40.88
C SER A 9 -18.12 50.12 41.58
N GLY A 10 -17.35 49.39 40.75
CA GLY A 10 -15.87 49.41 40.82
C GLY A 10 -15.11 48.16 41.31
N GLY A 11 -14.39 47.49 40.39
CA GLY A 11 -12.94 47.25 40.55
C GLY A 11 -12.40 45.92 41.09
N PHE A 12 -11.64 45.25 40.21
CA PHE A 12 -10.45 44.40 40.42
C PHE A 12 -10.59 42.92 40.82
N LEU A 13 -9.98 42.08 39.96
CA LEU A 13 -9.93 40.62 39.95
C LEU A 13 -9.01 40.05 41.05
N PRO A 14 -9.35 38.93 41.70
CA PRO A 14 -8.44 38.18 42.56
C PRO A 14 -7.41 37.33 41.76
N PRO A 15 -6.27 36.96 42.37
CA PRO A 15 -5.05 36.55 41.66
C PRO A 15 -5.08 35.11 41.12
N THR A 16 -4.51 34.93 39.93
CA THR A 16 -4.27 33.65 39.26
C THR A 16 -3.25 32.78 40.01
N PRO A 17 -3.52 31.48 40.22
CA PRO A 17 -2.46 30.48 40.32
C PRO A 17 -2.16 29.91 38.93
N SER A 18 -0.93 30.14 38.50
CA SER A 18 -0.14 29.40 37.50
C SER A 18 -0.77 28.11 36.95
N SER A 19 -1.45 28.23 35.81
CA SER A 19 -1.73 27.10 34.92
C SER A 19 -0.46 26.79 34.12
N MET A 20 0.15 25.66 34.42
CA MET A 20 1.23 25.08 33.61
C MET A 20 0.68 24.78 32.20
N PRO A 21 1.38 25.14 31.12
CA PRO A 21 0.93 24.78 29.78
C PRO A 21 1.06 23.26 29.59
N SER A 22 -0.07 22.60 29.37
CA SER A 22 -0.15 21.20 28.96
C SER A 22 0.75 20.93 27.75
N PRO A 23 1.43 19.77 27.67
CA PRO A 23 2.20 19.42 26.49
C PRO A 23 1.25 19.32 25.29
N HIS A 24 1.58 20.08 24.25
CA HIS A 24 0.93 20.03 22.95
C HIS A 24 0.93 18.58 22.44
N PRO A 25 -0.18 18.05 21.89
CA PRO A 25 -0.15 16.74 21.25
C PRO A 25 0.91 16.79 20.14
N SER A 26 1.90 15.90 20.23
CA SER A 26 2.90 15.70 19.20
C SER A 26 2.17 15.36 17.90
N VAL A 27 2.21 16.28 16.94
CA VAL A 27 1.79 16.02 15.58
C VAL A 27 2.69 14.89 15.08
N PRO A 28 2.15 13.71 14.67
CA PRO A 28 2.99 12.67 14.10
C PRO A 28 3.71 13.27 12.89
N SER A 29 5.03 13.14 12.86
CA SER A 29 5.89 13.65 11.79
C SER A 29 5.28 13.27 10.43
N SER A 30 4.86 14.28 9.66
CA SER A 30 4.17 14.13 8.38
C SER A 30 5.10 13.66 7.24
N SER A 31 6.14 12.87 7.55
CA SER A 31 6.93 12.15 6.53
C SER A 31 6.30 10.79 6.21
N SER A 32 5.68 10.10 7.18
CA SER A 32 5.04 8.80 6.95
C SER A 32 3.67 8.89 6.24
N THR A 33 2.97 10.02 6.35
CA THR A 33 1.65 10.21 5.72
C THR A 33 1.73 10.67 4.25
N ARG A 34 2.85 11.23 3.81
CA ARG A 34 3.00 11.79 2.45
C ARG A 34 3.11 10.76 1.33
N PHE A 35 3.33 9.49 1.66
CA PHE A 35 3.46 8.41 0.67
C PHE A 35 2.31 7.39 0.69
N LEU A 36 1.31 7.57 1.57
CA LEU A 36 0.12 6.72 1.69
C LEU A 36 -1.06 7.21 0.84
N SER A 37 -0.88 8.31 0.10
CA SER A 37 -1.94 9.03 -0.63
C SER A 37 -2.11 8.65 -2.10
N ASP A 38 -1.50 7.55 -2.58
CA ASP A 38 -1.55 7.17 -4.00
C ASP A 38 -2.65 6.14 -4.33
N LEU A 39 -3.39 5.66 -3.32
CA LEU A 39 -4.62 4.92 -3.55
C LEU A 39 -5.79 5.90 -3.74
N PRO A 40 -6.69 5.67 -4.72
CA PRO A 40 -7.88 6.49 -4.87
C PRO A 40 -8.80 6.33 -3.65
N HIS A 41 -9.56 7.37 -3.32
CA HIS A 41 -10.56 7.25 -2.26
C HIS A 41 -11.65 6.24 -2.68
N PRO A 42 -11.96 5.21 -1.88
CA PRO A 42 -12.98 4.23 -2.20
C PRO A 42 -14.34 4.88 -2.45
N ARG A 43 -15.20 4.22 -3.24
CA ARG A 43 -16.59 4.66 -3.41
C ARG A 43 -17.35 4.58 -2.08
N ASN A 44 -18.29 5.49 -1.85
CA ASN A 44 -19.12 5.48 -0.63
C ASN A 44 -19.91 4.17 -0.36
N ARG A 45 -20.16 3.36 -1.38
CA ARG A 45 -20.89 2.09 -1.27
C ARG A 45 -20.28 1.05 -2.19
N ALA A 46 -20.18 -0.18 -1.69
CA ALA A 46 -19.79 -1.34 -2.46
C ALA A 46 -20.67 -1.51 -3.71
N LEU A 47 -20.07 -2.04 -4.78
CA LEU A 47 -20.86 -2.47 -5.93
C LEU A 47 -21.78 -3.62 -5.50
N ARG A 48 -23.01 -3.59 -6.01
CA ARG A 48 -24.00 -4.63 -5.69
C ARG A 48 -23.55 -5.96 -6.29
N PRO A 49 -23.56 -7.06 -5.50
CA PRO A 49 -23.31 -8.41 -5.99
C PRO A 49 -24.12 -8.71 -7.27
N GLY A 50 -23.43 -9.14 -8.33
CA GLY A 50 -24.03 -9.50 -9.62
C GLY A 50 -24.53 -8.31 -10.45
N SER A 51 -24.10 -7.09 -10.15
CA SER A 51 -24.46 -5.92 -10.95
C SER A 51 -23.53 -5.74 -12.15
N ASN A 52 -24.05 -5.14 -13.23
CA ASN A 52 -23.26 -4.81 -14.43
C ASN A 52 -21.97 -4.05 -14.11
N LYS A 53 -21.98 -3.17 -13.09
CA LYS A 53 -20.78 -2.41 -12.67
C LYS A 53 -19.74 -3.32 -12.04
N GLU A 54 -20.17 -4.28 -11.21
CA GLU A 54 -19.25 -5.26 -10.64
C GLU A 54 -18.66 -6.15 -11.74
N ASP A 55 -19.49 -6.62 -12.68
CA ASP A 55 -19.05 -7.43 -13.81
C ASP A 55 -18.06 -6.68 -14.69
N MET A 56 -18.28 -5.39 -14.92
CA MET A 56 -17.32 -4.54 -15.63
C MET A 56 -15.96 -4.48 -14.93
N VAL A 57 -15.92 -4.29 -13.61
CA VAL A 57 -14.66 -4.28 -12.85
C VAL A 57 -13.98 -5.65 -12.89
N ARG A 58 -14.76 -6.72 -12.71
CA ARG A 58 -14.26 -8.10 -12.80
C ARG A 58 -13.66 -8.41 -14.17
N ASN A 59 -14.35 -8.03 -15.25
CA ASN A 59 -13.89 -8.23 -16.62
C ASN A 59 -12.66 -7.38 -16.94
N TYR A 60 -12.65 -6.12 -16.50
CA TYR A 60 -11.48 -5.24 -16.62
C TYR A 60 -10.26 -5.84 -15.93
N ALA A 61 -10.38 -6.22 -14.66
CA ALA A 61 -9.28 -6.79 -13.89
C ALA A 61 -8.80 -8.10 -14.51
N SER A 62 -9.71 -9.00 -14.88
CA SER A 62 -9.36 -10.28 -15.51
C SER A 62 -8.64 -10.09 -16.85
N GLY A 63 -9.14 -9.18 -17.70
CA GLY A 63 -8.53 -8.83 -18.98
C GLY A 63 -7.14 -8.21 -18.81
N LYS A 64 -6.98 -7.30 -17.85
CA LYS A 64 -5.68 -6.69 -17.54
C LYS A 64 -4.68 -7.69 -16.99
N LEU A 65 -5.07 -8.55 -16.05
CA LEU A 65 -4.16 -9.59 -15.54
C LEU A 65 -3.76 -10.61 -16.63
N MET A 66 -4.67 -10.95 -17.54
CA MET A 66 -4.33 -11.77 -18.70
C MET A 66 -3.34 -11.06 -19.64
N GLN A 67 -3.51 -9.75 -19.86
CA GLN A 67 -2.56 -8.94 -20.64
C GLN A 67 -1.19 -8.90 -19.95
N ILE A 68 -1.15 -8.71 -18.64
CA ILE A 68 0.09 -8.70 -17.83
C ILE A 68 0.81 -10.05 -17.95
N SER A 69 0.09 -11.15 -17.73
CA SER A 69 0.66 -12.50 -17.88
C SER A 69 1.22 -12.74 -19.29
N ARG A 70 0.51 -12.30 -20.34
CA ARG A 70 1.01 -12.41 -21.73
C ARG A 70 2.28 -11.58 -21.94
N ARG A 71 2.32 -10.32 -21.47
CA ARG A 71 3.52 -9.47 -21.56
C ARG A 71 4.70 -10.04 -20.78
N TYR A 72 4.44 -10.64 -19.62
CA TYR A 72 5.43 -11.34 -18.83
C TYR A 72 6.05 -12.51 -19.60
N VAL A 73 5.23 -13.41 -20.16
CA VAL A 73 5.73 -14.55 -20.95
C VAL A 73 6.55 -14.08 -22.16
N LYS A 74 6.09 -13.02 -22.83
CA LYS A 74 6.80 -12.46 -24.00
C LYS A 74 8.17 -11.88 -23.70
N LYS A 75 8.46 -11.51 -22.44
CA LYS A 75 9.81 -11.07 -22.04
C LYS A 75 10.88 -12.13 -22.34
N PHE A 76 10.52 -13.40 -22.33
CA PHE A 76 11.42 -14.52 -22.60
C PHE A 76 11.44 -14.96 -24.07
N GLY A 77 10.63 -14.35 -24.93
CA GLY A 77 10.53 -14.65 -26.35
C GLY A 77 11.32 -13.69 -27.22
N THR A 78 11.53 -14.08 -28.48
CA THR A 78 12.13 -13.20 -29.49
C THR A 78 11.08 -12.21 -29.99
N PRO A 79 11.37 -10.90 -30.07
CA PRO A 79 10.43 -9.92 -30.59
C PRO A 79 10.17 -10.17 -32.08
N GLU A 80 8.91 -10.44 -32.45
CA GLU A 80 8.51 -10.59 -33.84
C GLU A 80 8.21 -9.24 -34.50
N PRO A 81 8.67 -8.99 -35.75
CA PRO A 81 8.35 -7.74 -36.45
C PRO A 81 6.84 -7.63 -36.72
N GLY A 82 6.22 -6.54 -36.25
CA GLY A 82 4.79 -6.27 -36.45
C GLY A 82 3.87 -6.68 -35.31
N GLU A 83 4.43 -7.13 -34.17
CA GLU A 83 3.63 -7.52 -33.02
C GLU A 83 3.21 -6.31 -32.16
N GLU A 84 1.90 -6.14 -31.93
CA GLU A 84 1.34 -4.99 -31.20
C GLU A 84 1.61 -5.03 -29.68
N LEU A 85 1.87 -6.22 -29.13
CA LEU A 85 2.07 -6.43 -27.69
C LEU A 85 3.51 -6.81 -27.39
N THR A 86 4.33 -5.84 -26.95
CA THR A 86 5.71 -6.07 -26.52
C THR A 86 5.79 -6.65 -25.10
N GLY A 87 6.78 -7.52 -24.86
CA GLY A 87 7.11 -7.99 -23.52
C GLY A 87 7.54 -6.86 -22.57
N TYR A 88 7.62 -7.15 -21.28
CA TYR A 88 8.12 -6.17 -20.31
C TYR A 88 9.63 -5.96 -20.44
N GLN A 89 10.05 -4.69 -20.49
CA GLN A 89 11.47 -4.34 -20.53
C GLN A 89 12.09 -4.31 -19.14
N ASP A 90 11.36 -3.77 -18.17
CA ASP A 90 11.78 -3.67 -16.78
C ASP A 90 10.64 -4.02 -15.82
N PHE A 91 10.98 -4.17 -14.54
CA PHE A 91 10.00 -4.48 -13.51
C PHE A 91 9.10 -3.29 -13.17
N SER A 92 9.54 -2.06 -13.47
CA SER A 92 8.76 -0.85 -13.20
C SER A 92 7.52 -0.78 -14.10
N GLU A 93 7.63 -1.19 -15.37
CA GLU A 93 6.47 -1.33 -16.26
C GLU A 93 5.45 -2.33 -15.75
N LEU A 94 5.91 -3.50 -15.28
CA LEU A 94 5.03 -4.52 -14.70
C LEU A 94 4.34 -4.00 -13.44
N CYS A 95 5.09 -3.34 -12.56
CA CYS A 95 4.53 -2.71 -11.37
C CYS A 95 3.48 -1.65 -11.71
N LYS A 96 3.70 -0.83 -12.75
CA LYS A 96 2.71 0.17 -13.23
C LYS A 96 1.42 -0.49 -13.71
N ASP A 97 1.52 -1.59 -14.47
CA ASP A 97 0.33 -2.32 -14.95
C ASP A 97 -0.45 -2.95 -13.78
N LEU A 98 0.24 -3.58 -12.81
CA LEU A 98 -0.40 -4.10 -11.59
C LEU A 98 -1.02 -2.99 -10.74
N ASP A 99 -0.33 -1.87 -10.58
CA ASP A 99 -0.79 -0.69 -9.84
C ASP A 99 -2.12 -0.17 -10.38
N ALA A 100 -2.25 -0.06 -11.71
CA ALA A 100 -3.49 0.35 -12.35
C ALA A 100 -4.66 -0.59 -12.03
N VAL A 101 -4.41 -1.90 -11.93
CA VAL A 101 -5.44 -2.88 -11.51
C VAL A 101 -5.79 -2.69 -10.03
N VAL A 102 -4.78 -2.54 -9.16
CA VAL A 102 -4.99 -2.30 -7.72
C VAL A 102 -5.83 -1.05 -7.48
N ASN A 103 -5.53 0.07 -8.16
CA ASN A 103 -6.27 1.32 -7.99
C ASN A 103 -7.76 1.16 -8.37
N VAL A 104 -8.05 0.47 -9.48
CA VAL A 104 -9.45 0.23 -9.92
C VAL A 104 -10.17 -0.72 -8.96
N LEU A 105 -9.50 -1.77 -8.50
CA LEU A 105 -10.07 -2.69 -7.50
C LEU A 105 -10.38 -1.95 -6.21
N TRP A 106 -9.43 -1.18 -5.69
CA TRP A 106 -9.60 -0.41 -4.47
C TRP A 106 -10.77 0.57 -4.58
N LEU A 107 -10.85 1.31 -5.70
CA LEU A 107 -11.95 2.22 -5.98
C LEU A 107 -13.32 1.50 -6.01
N SER A 108 -13.39 0.24 -6.43
CA SER A 108 -14.66 -0.50 -6.50
C SER A 108 -15.38 -0.60 -5.15
N GLY A 109 -14.63 -0.63 -4.05
CA GLY A 109 -15.17 -0.78 -2.70
C GLY A 109 -15.93 -2.09 -2.49
N THR A 110 -15.68 -3.13 -3.27
CA THR A 110 -16.37 -4.44 -3.15
C THR A 110 -15.42 -5.47 -2.55
N PRO A 111 -15.51 -5.77 -1.23
CA PRO A 111 -14.51 -6.58 -0.54
C PRO A 111 -14.31 -7.98 -1.12
N SER A 112 -15.40 -8.69 -1.45
CA SER A 112 -15.34 -10.04 -2.03
C SER A 112 -14.58 -10.09 -3.36
N LEU A 113 -14.70 -9.06 -4.19
CA LEU A 113 -13.99 -8.92 -5.45
C LEU A 113 -12.52 -8.52 -5.21
N GLN A 114 -12.31 -7.54 -4.33
CA GLN A 114 -10.98 -7.02 -3.98
C GLN A 114 -10.09 -8.10 -3.39
N ILE A 115 -10.55 -8.82 -2.36
CA ILE A 115 -9.77 -9.83 -1.63
C ILE A 115 -9.21 -10.88 -2.60
N GLN A 116 -10.06 -11.47 -3.43
CA GLN A 116 -9.66 -12.58 -4.30
C GLN A 116 -8.67 -12.14 -5.39
N ILE A 117 -8.88 -10.96 -5.97
CA ILE A 117 -8.03 -10.47 -7.06
C ILE A 117 -6.72 -9.90 -6.52
N LEU A 118 -6.72 -9.22 -5.37
CA LEU A 118 -5.49 -8.74 -4.72
C LEU A 118 -4.60 -9.92 -4.29
N LEU A 119 -5.17 -11.00 -3.75
CA LEU A 119 -4.41 -12.23 -3.44
C LEU A 119 -3.76 -12.83 -4.68
N ARG A 120 -4.46 -12.82 -5.81
CA ARG A 120 -3.91 -13.24 -7.11
C ARG A 120 -2.75 -12.33 -7.54
N ILE A 121 -2.93 -11.01 -7.46
CA ILE A 121 -1.88 -10.02 -7.78
C ILE A 121 -0.63 -10.23 -6.92
N ALA A 122 -0.78 -10.43 -5.60
CA ALA A 122 0.36 -10.67 -4.72
C ALA A 122 1.10 -11.97 -5.06
N SER A 123 0.35 -13.00 -5.48
CA SER A 123 0.92 -14.27 -5.94
C SER A 123 1.70 -14.11 -7.25
N GLU A 124 1.09 -13.50 -8.27
CA GLU A 124 1.73 -13.22 -9.57
C GLU A 124 2.96 -12.30 -9.41
N PHE A 125 2.87 -11.28 -8.54
CA PHE A 125 4.01 -10.42 -8.19
C PHE A 125 5.20 -11.24 -7.68
N THR A 126 4.95 -12.14 -6.74
CA THR A 126 5.99 -12.99 -6.11
C THR A 126 6.63 -13.93 -7.13
N GLU A 127 5.85 -14.43 -8.08
CA GLU A 127 6.34 -15.28 -9.18
C GLU A 127 7.18 -14.49 -10.18
N TYR A 128 6.76 -13.27 -10.53
CA TYR A 128 7.37 -12.51 -11.63
C TYR A 128 8.64 -11.79 -11.22
N VAL A 129 8.68 -11.22 -10.01
CA VAL A 129 9.76 -10.34 -9.55
C VAL A 129 11.18 -10.91 -9.68
N PRO A 130 11.47 -12.21 -9.46
CA PRO A 130 12.84 -12.73 -9.58
C PRO A 130 13.38 -12.73 -11.01
N SER A 131 12.52 -12.59 -12.01
CA SER A 131 12.91 -12.63 -13.42
C SER A 131 13.34 -11.28 -14.00
N PHE A 132 13.39 -10.25 -13.16
CA PHE A 132 13.74 -8.89 -13.55
C PHE A 132 14.93 -8.37 -12.73
N PRO A 133 15.71 -7.43 -13.30
CA PRO A 133 16.59 -6.60 -12.50
C PRO A 133 15.81 -5.89 -11.38
N PRO A 134 16.41 -5.69 -10.20
CA PRO A 134 15.76 -5.01 -9.10
C PRO A 134 15.28 -3.60 -9.46
N ALA A 135 14.04 -3.27 -9.09
CA ALA A 135 13.46 -1.93 -9.24
C ALA A 135 12.85 -1.47 -7.90
N PRO A 136 13.67 -1.11 -6.90
CA PRO A 136 13.22 -0.91 -5.51
C PRO A 136 12.05 0.07 -5.37
N ASP A 137 12.12 1.24 -6.00
CA ASP A 137 11.07 2.26 -5.86
C ASP A 137 9.71 1.80 -6.39
N ALA A 138 9.69 1.15 -7.56
CA ALA A 138 8.46 0.66 -8.18
C ALA A 138 7.87 -0.50 -7.36
N THR A 139 8.73 -1.42 -6.95
CA THR A 139 8.38 -2.56 -6.09
C THR A 139 7.80 -2.11 -4.75
N LEU A 140 8.53 -1.27 -4.02
CA LEU A 140 8.14 -0.83 -2.67
C LEU A 140 6.87 0.01 -2.71
N ARG A 141 6.67 0.83 -3.75
CA ARG A 141 5.41 1.57 -3.95
C ARG A 141 4.21 0.65 -4.11
N LEU A 142 4.31 -0.38 -4.96
CA LEU A 142 3.22 -1.35 -5.17
C LEU A 142 2.93 -2.16 -3.90
N LEU A 143 3.98 -2.66 -3.23
CA LEU A 143 3.85 -3.44 -2.00
C LEU A 143 3.22 -2.64 -0.86
N ARG A 144 3.52 -1.34 -0.74
CA ARG A 144 2.84 -0.45 0.22
C ARG A 144 1.34 -0.34 -0.05
N LYS A 145 0.92 -0.25 -1.31
CA LYS A 145 -0.53 -0.24 -1.66
C LYS A 145 -1.19 -1.57 -1.33
N LEU A 146 -0.54 -2.69 -1.64
CA LEU A 146 -1.06 -4.02 -1.30
C LEU A 146 -1.16 -4.20 0.22
N ASP A 147 -0.16 -3.73 0.97
CA ASP A 147 -0.17 -3.75 2.43
C ASP A 147 -1.34 -2.93 3.01
N HIS A 148 -1.55 -1.70 2.51
CA HIS A 148 -2.69 -0.88 2.90
C HIS A 148 -4.02 -1.59 2.60
N CYS A 149 -4.18 -2.12 1.38
CA CYS A 149 -5.40 -2.81 0.97
C CYS A 149 -5.70 -4.03 1.87
N PHE A 150 -4.74 -4.93 2.05
CA PHE A 150 -4.96 -6.14 2.84
C PHE A 150 -5.18 -5.84 4.33
N ALA A 151 -4.39 -4.94 4.93
CA ALA A 151 -4.59 -4.54 6.32
C ALA A 151 -5.98 -3.92 6.52
N SER A 152 -6.42 -3.05 5.61
CA SER A 152 -7.73 -2.40 5.69
C SER A 152 -8.87 -3.40 5.49
N LEU A 153 -8.74 -4.33 4.54
CA LEU A 153 -9.75 -5.38 4.29
C LEU A 153 -9.84 -6.41 5.43
N ALA A 154 -8.72 -6.73 6.08
CA ALA A 154 -8.71 -7.62 7.24
C ALA A 154 -9.40 -6.97 8.45
N ALA A 155 -9.27 -5.65 8.62
CA ALA A 155 -9.86 -4.88 9.70
C ALA A 155 -11.29 -4.37 9.41
N GLY A 156 -11.70 -4.30 8.15
CA GLY A 156 -12.99 -3.73 7.72
C GLY A 156 -13.09 -2.20 7.78
N GLN A 157 -11.95 -1.54 7.97
CA GLN A 157 -11.83 -0.08 8.03
C GLN A 157 -10.53 0.33 7.36
N ASP A 158 -10.50 1.52 6.76
CA ASP A 158 -9.28 2.07 6.19
C ASP A 158 -8.20 2.18 7.27
N PHE A 159 -7.02 1.63 7.00
CA PHE A 159 -5.96 1.54 7.99
C PHE A 159 -5.49 2.92 8.47
N VAL A 160 -5.56 3.94 7.61
CA VAL A 160 -5.07 5.30 7.89
C VAL A 160 -6.19 6.19 8.42
N THR A 161 -7.30 6.30 7.70
CA THR A 161 -8.40 7.21 8.08
C THR A 161 -9.28 6.65 9.19
N LYS A 162 -9.21 5.33 9.44
CA LYS A 162 -10.09 4.59 10.35
C LYS A 162 -11.58 4.65 9.98
N GLU A 163 -11.89 5.06 8.74
CA GLU A 163 -13.25 5.05 8.22
C GLU A 163 -13.67 3.62 7.86
N THR A 164 -14.90 3.25 8.17
CA THR A 164 -15.45 1.94 7.77
C THR A 164 -15.41 1.80 6.26
N LEU A 165 -14.87 0.67 5.78
CA LEU A 165 -14.81 0.41 4.35
C LEU A 165 -16.21 0.11 3.78
N PRO A 166 -16.45 0.44 2.51
CA PRO A 166 -17.68 0.06 1.83
C PRO A 166 -17.83 -1.47 1.81
N GLY A 167 -19.03 -1.98 2.08
CA GLY A 167 -19.28 -3.42 2.19
C GLY A 167 -19.05 -3.99 3.60
N PHE A 168 -18.70 -3.15 4.58
CA PHE A 168 -18.55 -3.51 5.99
C PHE A 168 -19.57 -2.81 6.90
N GLU A 169 -20.66 -2.27 6.33
CA GLU A 169 -21.71 -1.58 7.08
C GLU A 169 -22.40 -2.52 8.09
N ASP A 170 -22.56 -3.80 7.73
CA ASP A 170 -23.11 -4.85 8.58
C ASP A 170 -22.00 -5.62 9.36
N GLY A 171 -20.85 -4.97 9.57
CA GLY A 171 -19.69 -5.54 10.26
C GLY A 171 -18.79 -6.39 9.35
N LEU A 172 -18.11 -7.39 9.92
CA LEU A 172 -17.05 -8.15 9.25
C LEU A 172 -17.56 -9.28 8.33
N THR A 173 -18.84 -9.27 7.96
CA THR A 173 -19.43 -10.29 7.08
C THR A 173 -18.82 -10.26 5.68
N GLY A 174 -18.37 -9.08 5.22
CA GLY A 174 -17.61 -8.90 3.97
C GLY A 174 -16.09 -9.01 4.14
N ALA A 175 -15.58 -9.28 5.34
CA ALA A 175 -14.15 -9.35 5.62
C ALA A 175 -13.48 -10.58 5.00
N MET A 176 -12.15 -10.62 5.06
CA MET A 176 -11.41 -11.85 4.80
C MET A 176 -11.92 -12.98 5.69
N THR A 177 -12.23 -14.11 5.04
CA THR A 177 -12.49 -15.37 5.73
C THR A 177 -11.21 -15.90 6.36
N THR A 178 -11.31 -16.86 7.29
CA THR A 178 -10.13 -17.53 7.87
C THR A 178 -9.21 -18.11 6.79
N THR A 179 -9.79 -18.71 5.74
CA THR A 179 -9.05 -19.23 4.60
C THR A 179 -8.31 -18.13 3.84
N ASP A 180 -8.98 -17.01 3.57
CA ASP A 180 -8.34 -15.87 2.90
C ASP A 180 -7.21 -15.28 3.74
N MET A 181 -7.39 -15.19 5.06
CA MET A 181 -6.37 -14.69 5.99
C MET A 181 -5.14 -15.59 6.03
N VAL A 182 -5.31 -16.90 6.13
CA VAL A 182 -4.18 -17.86 6.12
C VAL A 182 -3.44 -17.79 4.79
N ARG A 183 -4.17 -17.72 3.66
CA ARG A 183 -3.58 -17.57 2.33
C ARG A 183 -2.84 -16.24 2.17
N CYS A 184 -3.45 -15.15 2.64
CA CYS A 184 -2.84 -13.83 2.62
C CYS A 184 -1.54 -13.83 3.42
N ARG A 185 -1.58 -14.29 4.68
CA ARG A 185 -0.42 -14.39 5.55
C ARG A 185 0.74 -15.15 4.90
N SER A 186 0.47 -16.35 4.40
CA SER A 186 1.48 -17.18 3.72
C SER A 186 2.07 -16.48 2.48
N THR A 187 1.23 -15.78 1.72
CA THR A 187 1.67 -15.05 0.53
C THR A 187 2.53 -13.84 0.89
N VAL A 188 2.12 -13.02 1.87
CA VAL A 188 2.85 -11.81 2.26
C VAL A 188 4.17 -12.13 2.97
N GLU A 189 4.22 -13.18 3.79
CA GLU A 189 5.44 -13.66 4.43
C GLU A 189 6.45 -14.18 3.39
N SER A 190 5.96 -14.92 2.38
CA SER A 190 6.77 -15.39 1.27
C SER A 190 7.30 -14.21 0.43
N THR A 191 6.45 -13.22 0.15
CA THR A 191 6.83 -12.01 -0.58
C THR A 191 7.89 -11.23 0.18
N ARG A 192 7.68 -10.99 1.48
CA ARG A 192 8.62 -10.27 2.36
C ARG A 192 9.98 -10.96 2.39
N SER A 193 10.00 -12.27 2.56
CA SER A 193 11.24 -13.07 2.57
C SER A 193 11.97 -13.04 1.22
N LEU A 194 11.23 -12.98 0.11
CA LEU A 194 11.80 -12.84 -1.23
C LEU A 194 12.39 -11.44 -1.44
N MET A 195 11.68 -10.39 -1.02
CA MET A 195 12.15 -9.01 -1.15
C MET A 195 13.38 -8.75 -0.30
N PHE A 196 13.45 -9.32 0.91
CA PHE A 196 14.63 -9.22 1.75
C PHE A 196 15.87 -9.79 1.06
N ARG A 197 15.72 -10.92 0.34
CA ARG A 197 16.82 -11.49 -0.46
C ARG A 197 17.15 -10.61 -1.67
N LEU A 198 16.16 -10.31 -2.51
CA LEU A 198 16.40 -9.59 -3.78
C LEU A 198 16.93 -8.17 -3.58
N LEU A 199 16.45 -7.45 -2.55
CA LEU A 199 16.92 -6.09 -2.27
C LEU A 199 18.13 -6.09 -1.33
N GLY A 200 18.28 -7.10 -0.47
CA GLY A 200 19.50 -7.30 0.34
C GLY A 200 20.74 -7.48 -0.54
N ASP A 201 20.65 -8.33 -1.57
CA ASP A 201 21.73 -8.53 -2.53
C ASP A 201 22.13 -7.23 -3.25
N VAL A 202 21.17 -6.33 -3.50
CA VAL A 202 21.45 -5.01 -4.10
C VAL A 202 22.24 -4.14 -3.11
N LEU A 203 21.79 -4.08 -1.86
CA LEU A 203 22.45 -3.30 -0.81
C LEU A 203 23.87 -3.77 -0.54
N GLU A 204 24.12 -5.08 -0.60
CA GLU A 204 25.47 -5.65 -0.39
C GLU A 204 26.39 -5.41 -1.59
N ASN A 205 25.92 -5.63 -2.82
CA ASN A 205 26.75 -5.49 -4.03
C ASN A 205 27.14 -4.04 -4.35
N ASP A 206 26.30 -3.06 -3.97
CA ASP A 206 26.53 -1.63 -4.23
C ASP A 206 27.48 -0.98 -3.20
N THR A 207 27.78 -1.68 -2.11
CA THR A 207 28.78 -1.24 -1.11
C THR A 207 30.19 -1.78 -1.36
N GLY A 208 30.38 -2.52 -2.46
CA GLY A 208 31.66 -3.10 -2.88
C GLY A 208 32.55 -2.11 -3.61
N VAL A 209 33.57 -1.61 -2.93
CA VAL A 209 34.68 -0.79 -3.44
C VAL A 209 35.17 -1.28 -4.82
N GLY A 210 34.96 -0.47 -5.86
CA GLY A 210 35.46 -0.69 -7.21
C GLY A 210 35.54 0.62 -7.98
N GLY A 211 36.47 1.49 -7.60
CA GLY A 211 36.73 2.71 -8.35
C GLY A 211 37.34 2.39 -9.71
N GLU A 212 36.62 2.71 -10.78
CA GLU A 212 37.19 3.20 -12.03
C GLU A 212 36.24 4.27 -12.57
N GLU A 213 36.73 5.51 -12.63
CA GLU A 213 36.05 6.66 -13.23
C GLU A 213 35.86 6.38 -14.73
N GLY A 214 34.66 5.93 -15.11
CA GLY A 214 34.19 5.90 -16.48
C GLY A 214 33.15 7.00 -16.65
N GLU A 215 33.54 8.10 -17.33
CA GLU A 215 32.63 9.15 -17.78
C GLU A 215 31.69 8.58 -18.86
N ASP A 216 30.51 8.09 -18.47
CA ASP A 216 29.38 7.90 -19.38
C ASP A 216 28.12 8.52 -18.75
N GLU A 217 27.64 9.59 -19.38
CA GLU A 217 26.43 10.32 -19.01
C GLU A 217 25.17 9.49 -19.33
N ASP A 218 24.76 8.62 -18.41
CA ASP A 218 23.37 8.16 -18.31
C ASP A 218 22.78 8.64 -16.98
N GLU A 219 21.70 9.44 -17.03
CA GLU A 219 21.04 10.15 -15.92
C GLU A 219 20.36 9.24 -14.85
N ARG A 220 21.01 8.17 -14.43
CA ARG A 220 20.60 7.36 -13.27
C ARG A 220 21.78 7.25 -12.32
N GLY A 221 22.05 8.34 -11.61
CA GLY A 221 23.14 8.41 -10.62
C GLY A 221 23.10 7.23 -9.66
N GLU A 222 24.29 6.72 -9.31
CA GLU A 222 24.44 5.62 -8.37
C GLU A 222 23.67 5.90 -7.06
N PRO A 223 23.04 4.89 -6.44
CA PRO A 223 22.30 5.06 -5.20
C PRO A 223 23.21 5.64 -4.12
N THR A 224 22.80 6.74 -3.48
CA THR A 224 23.59 7.24 -2.36
C THR A 224 23.45 6.31 -1.16
N ALA A 225 24.43 6.30 -0.25
CA ALA A 225 24.32 5.58 1.03
C ALA A 225 23.04 5.94 1.82
N ALA A 226 22.54 7.17 1.67
CA ALA A 226 21.27 7.58 2.25
C ALA A 226 20.05 6.90 1.59
N ASP A 227 20.10 6.68 0.28
CA ASP A 227 19.05 5.98 -0.47
C ASP A 227 19.04 4.48 -0.14
N LEU A 228 20.22 3.86 -0.06
CA LEU A 228 20.37 2.47 0.40
C LEU A 228 19.83 2.28 1.83
N GLY A 229 20.13 3.20 2.75
CA GLY A 229 19.59 3.18 4.11
C GLY A 229 18.06 3.33 4.17
N ARG A 230 17.47 4.14 3.27
CA ARG A 230 16.01 4.26 3.13
C ARG A 230 15.40 2.96 2.62
N ILE A 231 15.96 2.39 1.56
CA ILE A 231 15.50 1.12 0.98
C ILE A 231 15.54 0.01 2.05
N ASN A 232 16.63 -0.11 2.80
CA ASN A 232 16.74 -1.11 3.87
C ASN A 232 15.63 -0.95 4.93
N THR A 233 15.39 0.28 5.38
CA THR A 233 14.32 0.59 6.34
C THR A 233 12.93 0.27 5.78
N GLU A 234 12.70 0.48 4.50
CA GLU A 234 11.43 0.18 3.85
C GLU A 234 11.21 -1.32 3.63
N VAL A 235 12.27 -2.07 3.31
CA VAL A 235 12.24 -3.53 3.17
C VAL A 235 11.80 -4.18 4.48
N ASP A 236 12.29 -3.68 5.62
CA ASP A 236 11.89 -4.16 6.94
C ASP A 236 10.39 -3.99 7.22
N ARG A 237 9.73 -3.03 6.56
CA ARG A 237 8.31 -2.70 6.75
C ARG A 237 7.37 -3.33 5.74
N ILE A 238 7.88 -4.13 4.80
CA ILE A 238 7.06 -4.80 3.79
C ILE A 238 6.00 -5.66 4.48
N TYR A 239 4.72 -5.38 4.17
CA TYR A 239 3.54 -6.05 4.71
C TYR A 239 3.38 -6.03 6.23
N GLU A 240 4.05 -5.09 6.93
CA GLU A 240 3.98 -4.99 8.39
C GLU A 240 2.53 -4.83 8.88
N ASN A 241 1.76 -3.93 8.26
CA ASN A 241 0.39 -3.64 8.69
C ASN A 241 -0.53 -4.84 8.45
N THR A 242 -0.36 -5.52 7.32
CA THR A 242 -1.13 -6.72 6.95
C THR A 242 -0.87 -7.86 7.92
N ILE A 243 0.39 -8.13 8.27
CA ILE A 243 0.77 -9.19 9.20
C ILE A 243 0.15 -8.93 10.57
N ILE A 244 0.24 -7.69 11.08
CA ILE A 244 -0.36 -7.30 12.36
C ILE A 244 -1.89 -7.44 12.32
N ALA A 245 -2.54 -6.92 11.26
CA ALA A 245 -3.99 -6.96 11.12
C ALA A 245 -4.53 -8.40 11.07
N ILE A 246 -3.86 -9.28 10.34
CA ILE A 246 -4.24 -10.69 10.25
C ILE A 246 -3.95 -11.43 11.55
N GLY A 247 -2.80 -11.21 12.20
CA GLY A 247 -2.46 -11.83 13.48
C GLY A 247 -3.51 -11.53 14.56
N ASN A 248 -3.90 -10.25 14.67
CA ASN A 248 -4.97 -9.82 15.57
C ASN A 248 -6.31 -10.52 15.28
N ARG A 249 -6.62 -10.81 14.00
CA ARG A 249 -7.87 -11.47 13.57
C ARG A 249 -7.84 -12.98 13.76
N LEU A 250 -6.69 -13.62 13.61
CA LEU A 250 -6.50 -15.06 13.82
C LEU A 250 -6.33 -15.44 15.29
N GLY A 251 -6.12 -14.47 16.17
CA GLY A 251 -5.86 -14.72 17.59
C GLY A 251 -4.41 -15.12 17.87
N ASP A 252 -3.53 -14.91 16.90
CA ASP A 252 -2.08 -15.01 17.08
C ASP A 252 -1.64 -13.73 17.79
N GLY A 253 -1.85 -13.66 19.10
CA GLY A 253 -1.30 -12.59 19.93
C GLY A 253 0.22 -12.56 19.77
N LEU A 254 0.78 -11.40 19.45
CA LEU A 254 2.22 -11.11 19.51
C LEU A 254 2.77 -11.41 20.91
#